data_AF-D2RTM0-F1
#
_entry.id   AF-D2RTM0-F1
#
_cell.length_a   1.000
_cell.length_b   1.000
_cell.length_c   1.000
_cell.angle_alpha   90.00
_cell.angle_beta   90.00
_cell.angle_gamma   90.00
#
_symmetry.space_group_name_H-M   'P 1'
#
loop_
_entity.id
_entity.type
_entity.pdbx_description
1 polymer ?
#
loop_
_entity_poly.entity_id
_entity_poly.type
_entity_poly.pdbx_seq_one_letter_code
_entity_poly.pdbx_strand_id
1 'polypeptide(L)'
;MFKAIVSAETLTSALDSISVLVDECKIHLEEDGLEIRAVDPANVGMVDLSLDASAFESYEADGGLIGVDLSRLEDIASMAESGQLVQLELDEETRKLQIQIEGLEYTLALIDPDSIRQEPDIPDLDLPAEVILEGKDVNRSVKAADMVSDHIALGVDEGEEYFYVDAEGDTDDVHLELTEADLIDLQVGPAHSLFSLDYLKDMNKAIPSDTEVTLHLGEEFPVKIYFGFAEGQGQVTYMLAPRIQSD
;
A
#
# COMPACT_ATOMS: atom_id res chain seq x y z
N MET A 1 25.22 8.33 6.07
CA MET A 1 24.84 7.98 7.45
C MET A 1 23.33 7.95 7.58
N PHE A 2 22.78 6.78 7.94
CA PHE A 2 21.38 6.62 8.29
C PHE A 2 21.22 6.01 9.68
N LYS A 3 20.42 6.66 10.52
CA LYS A 3 20.04 6.19 11.85
C LYS A 3 18.61 6.60 12.16
N ALA A 4 17.77 5.63 12.54
CA ALA A 4 16.38 5.88 12.85
C ALA A 4 15.92 5.08 14.07
N ILE A 5 14.96 5.62 14.81
CA ILE A 5 14.24 4.93 15.88
C ILE A 5 12.76 5.09 15.59
N VAL A 6 12.06 3.97 15.38
CA VAL A 6 10.67 3.93 14.97
C VAL A 6 9.89 2.96 15.85
N SER A 7 8.59 3.19 16.01
CA SER A 7 7.74 2.18 16.67
C SER A 7 7.66 0.91 15.83
N ALA A 8 7.60 -0.25 16.49
CA ALA A 8 7.42 -1.53 15.82
C ALA A 8 6.17 -1.54 14.93
N GLU A 9 5.06 -0.95 15.40
CA GLU A 9 3.78 -0.91 14.69
C GLU A 9 3.86 -0.11 13.39
N THR A 10 4.54 1.04 13.41
CA THR A 10 4.75 1.88 12.22
C THR A 10 5.66 1.16 11.22
N LEU A 11 6.74 0.54 11.68
CA LEU A 11 7.64 -0.22 10.81
C LEU A 11 6.92 -1.41 10.17
N THR A 12 6.21 -2.21 10.96
CA THR A 12 5.44 -3.36 10.46
C THR A 12 4.37 -2.91 9.47
N SER A 13 3.64 -1.83 9.75
CA SER A 13 2.62 -1.30 8.82
C SER A 13 3.22 -0.87 7.48
N ALA A 14 4.41 -0.26 7.51
CA ALA A 14 5.12 0.11 6.29
C ALA A 14 5.57 -1.12 5.49
N LEU A 15 6.13 -2.14 6.16
CA LEU A 15 6.59 -3.37 5.53
C LEU A 15 5.44 -4.20 4.95
N ASP A 16 4.37 -4.40 5.72
CA ASP A 16 3.16 -5.12 5.33
C ASP A 16 2.52 -4.48 4.09
N SER A 17 2.63 -3.16 3.94
CA SER A 17 2.11 -2.43 2.78
C SER A 17 2.91 -2.69 1.49
N ILE A 18 4.14 -3.19 1.59
CA ILE A 18 5.01 -3.38 0.43
C ILE A 18 5.13 -4.87 0.09
N SER A 19 5.21 -5.73 1.10
CA SER A 19 5.39 -7.17 0.95
C SER A 19 4.22 -7.87 0.27
N VAL A 20 3.03 -7.24 0.25
CA VAL A 20 1.88 -7.74 -0.51
C VAL A 20 2.11 -7.72 -2.03
N LEU A 21 3.09 -6.97 -2.54
CA LEU A 21 3.40 -6.90 -3.98
C LEU A 21 4.79 -7.40 -4.35
N VAL A 22 5.80 -7.24 -3.49
CA VAL A 22 7.20 -7.56 -3.80
C VAL A 22 7.94 -8.17 -2.62
N ASP A 23 8.89 -9.06 -2.91
CA ASP A 23 9.76 -9.70 -1.89
C ASP A 23 10.98 -8.83 -1.51
N GLU A 24 11.39 -7.94 -2.41
CA GLU A 24 12.55 -7.06 -2.25
C GLU A 24 12.24 -5.68 -2.85
N CYS A 25 12.77 -4.63 -2.23
CA CYS A 25 12.57 -3.26 -2.72
C CYS A 25 13.80 -2.39 -2.51
N LYS A 26 13.76 -1.22 -3.16
CA LYS A 26 14.70 -0.13 -2.91
C LYS A 26 14.05 0.84 -1.92
N ILE A 27 14.86 1.29 -0.97
CA ILE A 27 14.45 2.25 0.04
C ILE A 27 15.31 3.50 -0.12
N HIS A 28 14.68 4.63 -0.40
CA HIS A 28 15.30 5.95 -0.38
C HIS A 28 15.28 6.48 1.04
N LEU A 29 16.46 6.86 1.53
CA LEU A 29 16.70 7.38 2.87
C LEU A 29 16.98 8.88 2.76
N GLU A 30 15.92 9.66 2.57
CA GLU A 30 16.00 11.11 2.36
C GLU A 30 16.00 11.85 3.69
N GLU A 31 16.38 13.14 3.69
CA GLU A 31 16.40 13.97 4.90
C GLU A 31 15.00 14.15 5.51
N ASP A 32 13.97 14.20 4.67
CA ASP A 32 12.58 14.45 5.06
C ASP A 32 11.82 13.17 5.44
N GLY A 33 12.41 11.99 5.19
CA GLY A 33 11.78 10.71 5.49
C GLY A 33 12.24 9.57 4.60
N LEU A 34 11.47 8.49 4.62
CA LEU A 34 11.71 7.28 3.84
C LEU A 34 10.71 7.19 2.68
N GLU A 35 11.20 6.85 1.49
CA GLU A 35 10.36 6.60 0.32
C GLU A 35 10.66 5.23 -0.28
N ILE A 36 9.59 4.51 -0.65
CA ILE A 36 9.68 3.21 -1.32
C ILE A 36 8.72 3.19 -2.49
N ARG A 37 9.22 2.77 -3.65
CA ARG A 37 8.38 2.52 -4.81
C ARG A 37 8.70 1.17 -5.43
N ALA A 38 7.65 0.37 -5.65
CA ALA A 38 7.81 -0.95 -6.22
C ALA A 38 6.62 -1.32 -7.12
N VAL A 39 6.92 -2.15 -8.12
CA VAL A 39 5.91 -2.79 -8.97
C VAL A 39 6.10 -4.30 -8.88
N ASP A 40 5.00 -5.02 -8.83
CA ASP A 40 5.01 -6.47 -8.80
C ASP A 40 5.66 -7.08 -10.07
N PRO A 41 6.05 -8.36 -10.05
CA PRO A 41 6.67 -9.01 -11.20
C PRO A 41 5.84 -8.95 -12.50
N ALA A 42 4.50 -8.97 -12.40
CA ALA A 42 3.57 -8.95 -13.52
C ALA A 42 3.28 -7.54 -14.07
N ASN A 43 3.72 -6.47 -13.42
CA ASN A 43 3.39 -5.07 -13.76
C ASN A 43 1.89 -4.76 -13.70
N VAL A 44 1.19 -5.36 -12.76
CA VAL A 44 -0.25 -5.20 -12.52
C VAL A 44 -0.51 -4.33 -11.29
N GLY A 45 0.27 -4.52 -10.22
CA GLY A 45 0.17 -3.80 -8.97
C GLY A 45 1.41 -2.95 -8.69
N MET A 46 1.22 -1.71 -8.27
CA MET A 46 2.28 -0.81 -7.83
C MET A 46 1.97 -0.30 -6.43
N VAL A 47 3.02 -0.11 -5.63
CA VAL A 47 2.97 0.60 -4.35
C VAL A 47 3.95 1.76 -4.38
N ASP A 48 3.49 2.90 -3.90
CA ASP A 48 4.29 4.08 -3.59
C ASP A 48 4.02 4.44 -2.13
N LEU A 49 5.04 4.30 -1.29
CA LEU A 49 4.97 4.54 0.15
C LEU A 49 5.91 5.68 0.51
N SER A 50 5.41 6.60 1.33
CA SER A 50 6.24 7.61 1.99
C SER A 50 5.99 7.56 3.49
N LEU A 51 7.06 7.76 4.27
CA LEU A 51 7.02 7.84 5.72
C LEU A 51 7.83 9.05 6.17
N ASP A 52 7.15 10.07 6.66
CA ASP A 52 7.74 11.33 7.09
C ASP A 52 8.68 11.13 8.27
N ALA A 53 9.78 11.90 8.33
CA ALA A 53 10.73 11.85 9.44
C ALA A 53 10.09 12.07 10.82
N SER A 54 8.94 12.75 10.89
CA SER A 54 8.17 12.93 12.13
C SER A 54 7.49 11.66 12.64
N ALA A 55 7.37 10.61 11.82
CA ALA A 55 6.91 9.28 12.23
C ALA A 55 7.91 8.53 13.12
N PHE A 56 9.13 9.04 13.20
CA PHE A 56 10.22 8.45 13.95
C PHE A 56 10.43 9.22 15.26
N GLU A 57 10.80 8.51 16.32
CA GLU A 57 11.27 9.12 17.58
C GLU A 57 12.59 9.87 17.38
N SER A 58 13.41 9.37 16.46
CA SER A 58 14.60 10.07 15.96
C SER A 58 14.90 9.60 14.55
N TYR A 59 15.27 10.52 13.68
CA TYR A 59 15.62 10.22 12.29
C TYR A 59 16.79 11.10 11.86
N GLU A 60 17.84 10.46 11.37
CA GLU A 60 19.02 11.09 10.79
C GLU A 60 19.37 10.35 9.49
N ALA A 61 19.31 11.05 8.36
CA ALA A 61 19.70 10.55 7.05
C ALA A 61 20.42 11.65 6.27
N ASP A 62 21.39 11.29 5.43
CA ASP A 62 22.15 12.21 4.56
C ASP A 62 21.99 11.86 3.07
N GLY A 63 20.89 11.20 2.72
CA GLY A 63 20.61 10.67 1.39
C GLY A 63 21.20 9.28 1.20
N GLY A 64 20.47 8.41 0.52
CA GLY A 64 20.97 7.08 0.22
C GLY A 64 19.91 6.17 -0.37
N LEU A 65 20.38 5.16 -1.11
CA LEU A 65 19.54 4.12 -1.69
C LEU A 65 20.04 2.77 -1.21
N ILE A 66 19.18 2.02 -0.52
CA ILE A 66 19.49 0.67 -0.05
C ILE A 66 18.53 -0.35 -0.65
N GLY A 67 19.03 -1.54 -0.94
CA GLY A 67 18.21 -2.69 -1.34
C GLY A 67 17.97 -3.60 -0.15
N VAL A 68 16.71 -3.97 0.10
CA VAL A 68 16.32 -4.77 1.27
C VAL A 68 15.48 -5.97 0.85
N ASP A 69 15.79 -7.12 1.46
CA ASP A 69 14.93 -8.31 1.48
C ASP A 69 13.82 -8.08 2.51
N LEU A 70 12.59 -7.84 2.03
CA LEU A 70 11.45 -7.48 2.87
C LEU A 70 11.06 -8.63 3.78
N SER A 71 11.08 -9.86 3.27
CA SER A 71 10.74 -11.06 4.06
C SER A 71 11.61 -11.19 5.31
N ARG A 72 12.91 -10.91 5.18
CA ARG A 72 13.83 -10.93 6.33
C ARG A 72 13.60 -9.76 7.28
N LEU A 73 13.31 -8.58 6.74
CA LEU A 73 13.08 -7.40 7.58
C LEU A 73 11.79 -7.55 8.38
N GLU A 74 10.74 -8.10 7.79
CA GLU A 74 9.48 -8.46 8.44
C GLU A 74 9.65 -9.53 9.52
N ASP A 75 10.40 -10.59 9.23
CA ASP A 75 10.72 -11.63 10.21
C ASP A 75 11.38 -11.04 11.47
N ILE A 76 12.19 -9.98 11.32
CA ILE A 76 12.86 -9.30 12.44
C ILE A 76 11.91 -8.32 13.12
N ALA A 77 11.17 -7.50 12.35
CA ALA A 77 10.22 -6.54 12.88
C ALA A 77 9.10 -7.23 13.68
N SER A 78 8.63 -8.40 13.23
CA SER A 78 7.63 -9.21 13.92
C SER A 78 8.09 -9.80 15.26
N MET A 79 9.40 -9.76 15.57
CA MET A 79 9.90 -10.12 16.89
C MET A 79 9.68 -9.01 17.93
N ALA A 80 9.39 -7.79 17.50
CA ALA A 80 9.06 -6.70 18.40
C ALA A 80 7.61 -6.81 18.89
N GLU A 81 7.40 -6.52 20.17
CA GLU A 81 6.07 -6.39 20.77
C GLU A 81 5.48 -4.99 20.49
N SER A 82 4.15 -4.88 20.51
CA SER A 82 3.45 -3.60 20.42
C SER A 82 3.96 -2.61 21.47
N GLY A 83 4.25 -1.38 21.03
CA GLY A 83 4.83 -0.32 21.86
C GLY A 83 6.36 -0.37 22.02
N GLN A 84 7.06 -1.38 21.50
CA GLN A 84 8.52 -1.38 21.45
C GLN A 84 9.05 -0.49 20.32
N LEU A 85 10.27 -0.01 20.51
CA LEU A 85 11.01 0.78 19.52
C LEU A 85 12.04 -0.10 18.81
N VAL A 86 12.11 0.05 17.49
CA VAL A 86 13.09 -0.57 16.62
C VAL A 86 14.10 0.49 16.21
N GLN A 87 15.38 0.22 16.48
CA GLN A 87 16.48 1.09 16.03
C GLN A 87 17.08 0.51 14.75
N LEU A 88 17.24 1.36 13.74
CA LEU A 88 17.82 1.03 12.45
C LEU A 88 19.08 1.88 12.27
N GLU A 89 20.21 1.25 11.95
CA GLU A 89 21.47 1.95 11.68
C GLU A 89 22.17 1.34 10.46
N LEU A 90 22.47 2.17 9.46
CA LEU A 90 23.19 1.75 8.27
C LEU A 90 24.70 1.83 8.50
N ASP A 91 25.36 0.69 8.41
CA ASP A 91 26.82 0.62 8.31
C ASP A 91 27.24 0.65 6.84
N GLU A 92 27.70 1.83 6.40
CA GLU A 92 28.13 2.07 5.02
C GLU A 92 29.41 1.32 4.63
N GLU A 93 30.29 1.01 5.59
CA GLU A 93 31.53 0.27 5.33
C GLU A 93 31.22 -1.19 5.03
N THR A 94 30.30 -1.79 5.79
CA THR A 94 29.95 -3.20 5.63
C THR A 94 28.75 -3.44 4.72
N ARG A 95 28.01 -2.39 4.34
CA ARG A 95 26.73 -2.43 3.62
C ARG A 95 25.71 -3.32 4.32
N LYS A 96 25.58 -3.12 5.62
CA LYS A 96 24.65 -3.89 6.47
C LYS A 96 23.76 -2.94 7.25
N LEU A 97 22.51 -3.36 7.41
CA LEU A 97 21.57 -2.70 8.29
C LEU A 97 21.60 -3.38 9.65
N GLN A 98 22.00 -2.63 10.66
CA GLN A 98 21.93 -3.05 12.06
C GLN A 98 20.54 -2.73 12.60
N ILE A 99 19.90 -3.71 13.21
CA ILE A 99 18.54 -3.61 13.75
C ILE A 99 18.61 -3.97 15.23
N GLN A 100 18.09 -3.10 16.09
CA GLN A 100 18.08 -3.33 17.53
C GLN A 100 16.66 -3.23 18.10
N ILE A 101 16.27 -4.24 18.89
CA ILE A 101 14.93 -4.37 19.50
C ILE A 101 15.12 -4.90 20.92
N GLU A 102 14.87 -4.09 21.96
CA GLU A 102 14.98 -4.49 23.39
C GLU A 102 16.15 -5.43 23.75
N GLY A 103 17.37 -5.11 23.29
CA GLY A 103 18.59 -5.89 23.57
C GLY A 103 18.84 -7.09 22.64
N LEU A 104 17.95 -7.35 21.69
CA LEU A 104 18.24 -8.13 20.48
C LEU A 104 19.00 -7.23 19.50
N GLU A 105 20.14 -7.72 19.01
CA GLU A 105 20.89 -7.11 17.92
C GLU A 105 20.88 -8.05 16.72
N TYR A 106 20.42 -7.56 15.58
CA TYR A 106 20.44 -8.27 14.31
C TYR A 106 21.23 -7.48 13.27
N THR A 107 21.92 -8.17 12.38
CA THR A 107 22.61 -7.52 11.26
C THR A 107 22.12 -8.13 9.95
N LEU A 108 21.38 -7.33 9.18
CA LEU A 108 20.84 -7.69 7.89
C LEU A 108 21.82 -7.28 6.78
N ALA A 109 22.17 -8.20 5.89
CA ALA A 109 22.95 -7.88 4.70
C ALA A 109 22.05 -7.23 3.65
N LEU A 110 22.49 -6.09 3.11
CA LEU A 110 21.74 -5.38 2.08
C LEU A 110 21.98 -5.99 0.69
N ILE A 111 20.98 -5.84 -0.16
CA ILE A 111 21.04 -6.19 -1.57
C ILE A 111 21.58 -4.98 -2.34
N ASP A 112 22.33 -5.23 -3.41
CA ASP A 112 22.77 -4.16 -4.30
C ASP A 112 21.54 -3.56 -5.02
N PRO A 113 21.25 -2.25 -4.89
CA PRO A 113 20.11 -1.63 -5.54
C PRO A 113 20.09 -1.80 -7.07
N ASP A 114 21.25 -1.99 -7.71
CA ASP A 114 21.35 -2.24 -9.15
C ASP A 114 20.89 -3.66 -9.56
N SER A 115 20.82 -4.58 -8.60
CA SER A 115 20.34 -5.95 -8.81
C SER A 115 18.83 -6.12 -8.59
N ILE A 116 18.19 -5.15 -7.92
CA ILE A 116 16.74 -5.10 -7.72
C ILE A 116 16.06 -4.49 -8.95
N ARG A 117 14.81 -4.88 -9.20
CA ARG A 117 13.95 -4.32 -10.25
C ARG A 117 13.96 -2.78 -10.23
N GLN A 118 13.92 -2.17 -11.41
CA GLN A 118 13.81 -0.71 -11.51
C GLN A 118 12.48 -0.21 -10.96
N GLU A 119 12.55 0.94 -10.33
CA GLU A 119 11.39 1.62 -9.76
C GLU A 119 10.53 2.18 -10.90
N PRO A 120 9.20 2.02 -10.80
CA PRO A 120 8.29 2.56 -11.80
C PRO A 120 8.20 4.08 -11.70
N ASP A 121 7.90 4.73 -12.83
CA ASP A 121 7.43 6.12 -12.82
C ASP A 121 5.95 6.15 -12.43
N ILE A 122 5.55 7.09 -11.57
CA ILE A 122 4.13 7.28 -11.25
C ILE A 122 3.45 7.89 -12.48
N PRO A 123 2.40 7.24 -13.02
CA PRO A 123 1.65 7.82 -14.12
C PRO A 123 0.79 8.99 -13.62
N ASP A 124 0.90 10.11 -14.34
CA ASP A 124 0.01 11.24 -14.20
C ASP A 124 -1.33 10.86 -14.86
N LEU A 125 -2.29 10.46 -14.03
CA LEU A 125 -3.64 10.04 -14.45
C LEU A 125 -4.64 11.00 -13.84
N ASP A 126 -5.38 11.68 -14.70
CA ASP A 126 -6.53 12.49 -14.32
C ASP A 126 -7.76 11.58 -14.31
N LEU A 127 -8.11 11.10 -13.11
CA LEU A 127 -9.21 10.16 -12.90
C LEU A 127 -10.45 10.96 -12.48
N PRO A 128 -11.59 10.78 -13.17
CA PRO A 128 -12.73 11.69 -13.05
C PRO A 128 -13.57 11.49 -11.78
N ALA A 129 -13.52 10.31 -11.16
CA ALA A 129 -14.27 10.01 -9.95
C ALA A 129 -13.34 9.85 -8.75
N GLU A 130 -13.75 10.42 -7.61
CA GLU A 130 -13.08 10.31 -6.32
C GLU A 130 -14.10 9.82 -5.29
N VAL A 131 -13.76 8.74 -4.58
CA VAL A 131 -14.62 8.14 -3.55
C VAL A 131 -13.84 8.07 -2.25
N ILE A 132 -14.34 8.69 -1.19
CA ILE A 132 -13.73 8.67 0.13
C ILE A 132 -14.60 7.86 1.07
N LEU A 133 -14.03 6.81 1.67
CA LEU A 133 -14.73 5.85 2.53
C LEU A 133 -13.80 5.32 3.64
N GLU A 134 -14.35 4.61 4.62
CA GLU A 134 -13.52 3.96 5.64
C GLU A 134 -12.95 2.63 5.15
N GLY A 135 -11.76 2.27 5.63
CA GLY A 135 -11.10 1.01 5.29
C GLY A 135 -11.94 -0.24 5.60
N LYS A 136 -12.82 -0.18 6.62
CA LYS A 136 -13.78 -1.26 6.91
C LYS A 136 -14.76 -1.52 5.75
N ASP A 137 -15.12 -0.49 4.99
CA ASP A 137 -16.08 -0.58 3.89
C ASP A 137 -15.40 -1.09 2.62
N VAL A 138 -14.13 -0.74 2.39
CA VAL A 138 -13.26 -1.40 1.41
C VAL A 138 -13.15 -2.90 1.74
N ASN A 139 -12.86 -3.23 2.99
CA ASN A 139 -12.71 -4.61 3.45
C ASN A 139 -13.99 -5.43 3.27
N ARG A 140 -15.14 -4.83 3.58
CA ARG A 140 -16.46 -5.44 3.37
C ARG A 140 -16.72 -5.70 1.89
N SER A 141 -16.40 -4.74 1.04
CA SER A 141 -16.59 -4.83 -0.42
C SER A 141 -15.77 -5.95 -1.03
N VAL A 142 -14.46 -5.99 -0.72
CA VAL A 142 -13.55 -7.05 -1.19
C VAL A 142 -14.00 -8.43 -0.71
N LYS A 143 -14.40 -8.56 0.57
CA LYS A 143 -14.91 -9.83 1.12
C LYS A 143 -16.20 -10.29 0.46
N ALA A 144 -17.12 -9.38 0.14
CA ALA A 144 -18.37 -9.72 -0.51
C ALA A 144 -18.12 -10.25 -1.93
N ALA A 145 -17.26 -9.58 -2.70
CA ALA A 145 -16.88 -10.04 -4.04
C ALA A 145 -16.15 -11.41 -4.03
N ASP A 146 -15.32 -11.67 -3.01
CA ASP A 146 -14.53 -12.92 -2.88
C ASP A 146 -15.37 -14.17 -2.69
N MET A 147 -16.63 -14.01 -2.30
CA MET A 147 -17.54 -15.13 -2.18
C MET A 147 -18.05 -15.63 -3.53
N VAL A 148 -17.88 -14.83 -4.60
CA VAL A 148 -18.64 -14.99 -5.84
C VAL A 148 -17.78 -15.01 -7.09
N SER A 149 -16.75 -14.17 -7.18
CA SER A 149 -15.95 -14.01 -8.40
C SER A 149 -14.48 -13.80 -8.13
N ASP A 150 -13.65 -14.04 -9.14
CA ASP A 150 -12.21 -13.72 -9.13
C ASP A 150 -11.94 -12.25 -9.52
N HIS A 151 -12.99 -11.50 -9.85
CA HIS A 151 -12.92 -10.13 -10.33
C HIS A 151 -13.96 -9.28 -9.62
N ILE A 152 -13.72 -7.97 -9.60
CA ILE A 152 -14.60 -6.99 -8.97
C ILE A 152 -14.66 -5.76 -9.87
N ALA A 153 -15.87 -5.36 -10.22
CA ALA A 153 -16.13 -4.12 -10.92
C ALA A 153 -16.36 -3.03 -9.87
N LEU A 154 -15.61 -1.94 -10.01
CA LEU A 154 -15.75 -0.74 -9.20
C LEU A 154 -16.23 0.38 -10.11
N GLY A 155 -17.25 1.12 -9.69
CA GLY A 155 -17.75 2.23 -10.48
C GLY A 155 -18.61 3.20 -9.69
N VAL A 156 -19.00 4.26 -10.36
CA VAL A 156 -19.89 5.30 -9.82
C VAL A 156 -21.08 5.44 -10.75
N ASP A 157 -22.29 5.41 -10.19
CA ASP A 157 -23.50 5.76 -10.93
C ASP A 157 -23.69 7.28 -10.88
N GLU A 158 -23.57 7.94 -12.03
CA GLU A 158 -23.69 9.40 -12.11
C GLU A 158 -25.12 9.92 -11.97
N GLY A 159 -26.12 9.08 -12.22
CA GLY A 159 -27.52 9.48 -12.18
C GLY A 159 -28.08 9.46 -10.77
N GLU A 160 -27.74 8.41 -10.02
CA GLU A 160 -28.20 8.18 -8.65
C GLU A 160 -27.13 8.54 -7.59
N GLU A 161 -25.95 8.98 -8.02
CA GLU A 161 -24.86 9.51 -7.18
C GLU A 161 -24.41 8.54 -6.07
N TYR A 162 -24.10 7.30 -6.44
CA TYR A 162 -23.54 6.30 -5.52
C TYR A 162 -22.31 5.60 -6.09
N PHE A 163 -21.42 5.16 -5.20
CA PHE A 163 -20.36 4.22 -5.55
C PHE A 163 -20.90 2.79 -5.47
N TYR A 164 -20.52 1.94 -6.41
CA TYR A 164 -20.93 0.54 -6.41
C TYR A 164 -19.78 -0.43 -6.62
N VAL A 165 -20.06 -1.63 -6.14
CA VAL A 165 -19.19 -2.81 -6.24
C VAL A 165 -20.01 -3.96 -6.78
N ASP A 166 -19.55 -4.49 -7.90
CA ASP A 166 -20.17 -5.61 -8.60
C ASP A 166 -19.21 -6.80 -8.71
N ALA A 167 -19.73 -8.00 -8.49
CA ALA A 167 -19.03 -9.24 -8.75
C ALA A 167 -20.01 -10.29 -9.25
N GLU A 168 -19.83 -10.72 -10.50
CA GLU A 168 -20.65 -11.76 -11.14
C GLU A 168 -19.91 -13.10 -11.12
N GLY A 169 -20.63 -14.14 -10.70
CA GLY A 169 -20.14 -15.51 -10.62
C GLY A 169 -20.94 -16.47 -11.50
N ASP A 170 -20.61 -17.76 -11.45
CA ASP A 170 -21.32 -18.78 -12.24
C ASP A 170 -22.77 -19.02 -11.78
N THR A 171 -23.09 -18.69 -10.53
CA THR A 171 -24.36 -19.06 -9.87
C THR A 171 -24.93 -17.95 -8.99
N ASP A 172 -24.05 -17.23 -8.31
CA ASP A 172 -24.41 -16.14 -7.42
C ASP A 172 -23.82 -14.84 -7.97
N ASP A 173 -24.41 -13.70 -7.62
CA ASP A 173 -23.95 -12.36 -7.97
C ASP A 173 -23.97 -11.48 -6.71
N VAL A 174 -23.05 -10.53 -6.61
CA VAL A 174 -22.99 -9.54 -5.53
C VAL A 174 -23.07 -8.15 -6.15
N HIS A 175 -24.01 -7.36 -5.63
CA HIS A 175 -24.12 -5.92 -5.86
C HIS A 175 -24.13 -5.22 -4.50
N LEU A 176 -23.23 -4.26 -4.32
CA LEU A 176 -23.16 -3.42 -3.14
C LEU A 176 -23.14 -1.95 -3.57
N GLU A 177 -24.07 -1.19 -3.00
CA GLU A 177 -24.22 0.25 -3.22
C GLU A 177 -23.81 0.98 -1.94
N LEU A 178 -22.99 2.02 -2.08
CA LEU A 178 -22.65 2.96 -1.02
C LEU A 178 -23.07 4.36 -1.47
N THR A 179 -24.09 4.89 -0.79
CA THR A 179 -24.63 6.22 -1.06
C THR A 179 -23.82 7.29 -0.32
N GLU A 180 -24.08 8.57 -0.55
CA GLU A 180 -23.48 9.68 0.19
C GLU A 180 -23.61 9.53 1.73
N ALA A 181 -24.64 8.82 2.22
CA ALA A 181 -24.82 8.57 3.65
C ALA A 181 -23.86 7.50 4.22
N ASP A 182 -23.31 6.64 3.36
CA ASP A 182 -22.36 5.58 3.70
C ASP A 182 -20.90 6.00 3.46
N LEU A 183 -20.69 7.07 2.68
CA LEU A 183 -19.39 7.60 2.28
C LEU A 183 -18.99 8.82 3.11
N ILE A 184 -17.68 9.11 3.13
CA ILE A 184 -17.15 10.35 3.69
C ILE A 184 -17.32 11.49 2.68
N ASP A 185 -16.98 11.22 1.41
CA ASP A 185 -17.19 12.13 0.29
C ASP A 185 -17.31 11.35 -1.03
N LEU A 186 -17.97 11.94 -2.02
CA LEU A 186 -18.11 11.38 -3.36
C LEU A 186 -18.06 12.50 -4.41
N GLN A 187 -16.97 12.52 -5.18
CA GLN A 187 -16.91 13.28 -6.42
C GLN A 187 -17.31 12.36 -7.58
N VAL A 188 -18.47 12.66 -8.15
CA VAL A 188 -19.04 11.90 -9.27
C VAL A 188 -18.29 12.20 -10.58
N GLY A 189 -18.01 11.14 -11.33
CA GLY A 189 -17.49 11.20 -12.69
C GLY A 189 -17.57 9.81 -13.37
N PRO A 190 -17.35 9.72 -14.69
CA PRO A 190 -17.44 8.46 -15.43
C PRO A 190 -16.39 7.47 -14.93
N ALA A 191 -16.85 6.44 -14.22
CA ALA A 191 -16.00 5.43 -13.63
C ALA A 191 -16.66 4.06 -13.70
N HIS A 192 -16.02 3.16 -14.43
CA HIS A 192 -16.34 1.73 -14.44
C HIS A 192 -15.09 0.96 -14.88
N SER A 193 -14.54 0.17 -13.97
CA SER A 193 -13.36 -0.65 -14.24
C SER A 193 -13.43 -1.98 -13.53
N LEU A 194 -13.00 -3.04 -14.21
CA LEU A 194 -12.90 -4.39 -13.66
C LEU A 194 -11.49 -4.62 -13.12
N PHE A 195 -11.34 -5.14 -11.92
CA PHE A 195 -10.05 -5.41 -11.29
C PHE A 195 -9.91 -6.87 -10.85
N SER A 196 -8.65 -7.32 -10.73
CA SER A 196 -8.35 -8.64 -10.19
C SER A 196 -8.59 -8.64 -8.68
N LEU A 197 -9.45 -9.53 -8.20
CA LEU A 197 -9.80 -9.55 -6.79
C LEU A 197 -8.63 -10.02 -5.91
N ASP A 198 -7.80 -10.95 -6.39
CA ASP A 198 -6.61 -11.42 -5.66
C ASP A 198 -5.69 -10.25 -5.25
N TYR A 199 -5.42 -9.31 -6.15
CA TYR A 199 -4.60 -8.13 -5.83
C TYR A 199 -5.29 -7.23 -4.80
N LEU A 200 -6.59 -6.99 -4.94
CA LEU A 200 -7.33 -6.17 -3.97
C LEU A 200 -7.40 -6.84 -2.60
N LYS A 201 -7.47 -8.18 -2.53
CA LYS A 201 -7.40 -8.93 -1.29
C LYS A 201 -6.06 -8.76 -0.60
N ASP A 202 -4.97 -8.81 -1.35
CA ASP A 202 -3.62 -8.64 -0.81
C ASP A 202 -3.42 -7.19 -0.35
N MET A 203 -3.74 -6.19 -1.19
CA MET A 203 -3.67 -4.77 -0.82
C MET A 203 -4.55 -4.44 0.41
N ASN A 204 -5.76 -4.98 0.47
CA ASN A 204 -6.70 -4.76 1.58
C ASN A 204 -6.23 -5.34 2.93
N LYS A 205 -5.24 -6.25 2.96
CA LYS A 205 -4.64 -6.69 4.23
C LYS A 205 -3.84 -5.58 4.92
N ALA A 206 -3.26 -4.68 4.14
CA ALA A 206 -2.44 -3.57 4.64
C ALA A 206 -3.26 -2.33 5.02
N ILE A 207 -4.54 -2.24 4.63
CA ILE A 207 -5.40 -1.09 4.90
C ILE A 207 -5.99 -1.21 6.31
N PRO A 208 -5.70 -0.26 7.23
CA PRO A 208 -6.33 -0.24 8.55
C PRO A 208 -7.84 0.00 8.44
N SER A 209 -8.64 -0.70 9.23
CA SER A 209 -10.11 -0.64 9.12
C SER A 209 -10.71 0.70 9.53
N ASP A 210 -10.04 1.44 10.41
CA ASP A 210 -10.43 2.72 10.99
C ASP A 210 -9.75 3.92 10.33
N THR A 211 -9.22 3.73 9.13
CA THR A 211 -8.56 4.76 8.33
C THR A 211 -9.43 5.20 7.16
N GLU A 212 -9.34 6.47 6.80
CA GLU A 212 -9.91 7.02 5.58
C GLU A 212 -9.14 6.53 4.35
N VAL A 213 -9.87 5.98 3.39
CA VAL A 213 -9.35 5.51 2.11
C VAL A 213 -9.95 6.36 1.01
N THR A 214 -9.09 6.90 0.15
CA THR A 214 -9.51 7.63 -1.05
C THR A 214 -9.25 6.76 -2.28
N LEU A 215 -10.29 6.53 -3.08
CA LEU A 215 -10.24 5.79 -4.33
C LEU A 215 -10.39 6.77 -5.49
N HIS A 216 -9.43 6.78 -6.42
CA HIS A 216 -9.60 7.46 -7.69
C HIS A 216 -9.90 6.42 -8.77
N LEU A 217 -10.98 6.65 -9.51
CA LEU A 217 -11.51 5.70 -10.49
C LEU A 217 -11.78 6.39 -11.84
N GLY A 218 -11.73 5.59 -12.90
CA GLY A 218 -12.08 5.98 -14.26
C GLY A 218 -12.58 4.79 -15.07
N GLU A 219 -12.87 5.01 -16.35
CA GLU A 219 -13.27 3.96 -17.30
C GLU A 219 -12.05 3.23 -17.86
N GLU A 220 -11.92 1.94 -17.56
CA GLU A 220 -10.79 1.10 -18.01
C GLU A 220 -9.40 1.67 -17.67
N PHE A 221 -9.30 2.43 -16.57
CA PHE A 221 -8.03 2.96 -16.04
C PHE A 221 -7.62 2.27 -14.74
N PRO A 222 -6.33 2.30 -14.37
CA PRO A 222 -5.90 1.85 -13.06
C PRO A 222 -6.62 2.60 -11.94
N VAL A 223 -7.08 1.86 -10.93
CA VAL A 223 -7.55 2.48 -9.68
C VAL A 223 -6.34 2.94 -8.88
N LYS A 224 -6.44 4.13 -8.28
CA LYS A 224 -5.49 4.57 -7.25
C LYS A 224 -6.18 4.49 -5.88
N ILE A 225 -5.50 3.88 -4.92
CA ILE A 225 -6.01 3.68 -3.55
C ILE A 225 -5.03 4.37 -2.61
N TYR A 226 -5.49 5.44 -1.97
CA TYR A 226 -4.70 6.24 -1.03
C TYR A 226 -5.18 5.99 0.38
N PHE A 227 -4.25 5.77 1.31
CA PHE A 227 -4.57 5.73 2.73
C PHE A 227 -3.36 6.17 3.57
N GLY A 228 -3.66 6.75 4.72
CA GLY A 228 -2.65 7.11 5.71
C GLY A 228 -2.42 6.00 6.72
N PHE A 229 -1.26 5.99 7.36
CA PHE A 229 -0.99 5.20 8.55
C PHE A 229 -0.11 6.01 9.51
N ALA A 230 0.20 5.47 10.69
CA ALA A 230 1.01 6.14 11.70
C ALA A 230 0.53 7.58 11.97
N GLU A 231 -0.77 7.72 12.31
CA GLU A 231 -1.41 9.01 12.59
C GLU A 231 -1.28 10.05 11.45
N GLY A 232 -1.19 9.58 10.20
CA GLY A 232 -1.10 10.42 8.99
C GLY A 232 0.32 10.81 8.59
N GLN A 233 1.33 10.28 9.29
CA GLN A 233 2.75 10.52 8.98
C GLN A 233 3.29 9.53 7.94
N GLY A 234 2.59 8.42 7.73
CA GLY A 234 2.83 7.50 6.62
C GLY A 234 1.71 7.61 5.59
N GLN A 235 2.06 7.54 4.32
CA GLN A 235 1.10 7.47 3.21
C GLN A 235 1.43 6.31 2.29
N VAL A 236 0.40 5.59 1.86
CA VAL A 236 0.49 4.52 0.87
C VAL A 236 -0.42 4.85 -0.29
N THR A 237 0.11 4.75 -1.50
CA THR A 237 -0.64 4.77 -2.74
C THR A 237 -0.48 3.42 -3.44
N TYR A 238 -1.55 2.64 -3.51
CA TYR A 238 -1.59 1.52 -4.43
C TYR A 238 -2.13 1.94 -5.78
N MET A 239 -1.58 1.34 -6.83
CA MET A 239 -2.20 1.37 -8.16
C MET A 239 -2.43 -0.05 -8.63
N LEU A 240 -3.63 -0.31 -9.15
CA LEU A 240 -3.98 -1.62 -9.69
C LEU A 240 -4.51 -1.46 -11.11
N ALA A 241 -3.86 -2.12 -12.06
CA ALA A 241 -4.28 -2.12 -13.46
C ALA A 241 -5.65 -2.83 -13.63
N PRO A 242 -6.51 -2.32 -14.51
CA PRO A 242 -7.78 -2.95 -14.80
C PRO A 242 -7.57 -4.21 -15.64
N ARG A 243 -8.52 -5.14 -15.55
CA ARG A 243 -8.65 -6.26 -16.48
C ARG A 243 -9.41 -5.77 -17.71
N ILE A 244 -8.86 -6.09 -18.87
CA ILE A 244 -9.52 -5.81 -20.16
C ILE A 244 -10.69 -6.80 -20.28
N GLN A 245 -11.93 -6.28 -20.34
CA GLN A 245 -13.07 -7.10 -20.76
C GLN A 245 -12.81 -7.55 -22.19
N SER A 246 -12.66 -8.86 -22.38
CA SER A 246 -12.65 -9.45 -23.72
C SER A 246 -14.09 -9.74 -24.10
N ASP A 247 -14.61 -9.05 -25.11
CA ASP A 247 -15.90 -9.33 -25.77
C ASP A 247 -16.10 -10.82 -26.12
#